data_AF-A0A3N4RPZ8-F1
#
_entry.id   AF-A0A3N4RPZ8-F1
#
_cell.length_a   1.000
_cell.length_b   1.000
_cell.length_c   1.000
_cell.angle_alpha   90.00
_cell.angle_beta   90.00
_cell.angle_gamma   90.00
#
_symmetry.space_group_name_H-M   'P 1'
#
loop_
_entity.id
_entity.type
_entity.pdbx_description
1 polymer ?
#
loop_
_entity_poly.entity_id
_entity_poly.type
_entity_poly.pdbx_seq_one_letter_code
_entity_poly.pdbx_strand_id
1 'polypeptide(L)' 'MTGQQLGVYKDAVLRRLGDGTPIYGVLNPDGEWRQWMGAPAIHVCQEAARAEDAELNQIHGLVP' A
#
# COMPACT_ATOMS: atom_id res chain seq x y z
N MET A 1 4.26 3.79 -22.85
CA MET A 1 5.47 4.25 -22.14
C MET A 1 5.71 3.26 -21.02
N THR A 2 6.78 2.48 -21.12
CA THR A 2 7.19 1.48 -20.12
C THR A 2 7.74 2.21 -18.91
N GLY A 3 6.88 2.46 -17.92
CA GLY A 3 7.29 3.00 -16.63
C GLY A 3 8.19 2.00 -15.93
N GLN A 4 9.44 2.38 -15.70
CA GLN A 4 10.38 1.57 -14.94
C GLN A 4 9.90 1.52 -13.50
N GLN A 5 9.57 0.32 -13.01
CA GLN A 5 9.11 0.09 -11.64
C GLN A 5 10.33 0.21 -10.71
N LEU A 6 10.54 1.39 -10.13
CA LEU A 6 11.72 1.73 -9.33
C LEU A 6 11.54 1.49 -7.81
N GLY A 7 10.49 0.78 -7.40
CA GLY A 7 10.11 0.64 -6.00
C GLY A 7 9.46 -0.70 -5.65
N VAL A 8 9.21 -0.87 -4.35
CA VAL A 8 8.44 -1.97 -3.77
C VAL A 8 7.12 -1.43 -3.24
N TYR A 9 6.12 -2.29 -3.11
CA TYR A 9 4.90 -1.95 -2.36
C TYR A 9 5.26 -1.71 -0.89
N LYS A 10 4.63 -0.72 -0.25
CA LYS A 10 4.90 -0.35 1.15
C LYS A 10 3.64 0.07 1.89
N ASP A 11 3.47 -0.39 3.13
CA ASP A 11 2.45 0.10 4.04
C ASP A 11 2.78 1.54 4.50
N ALA A 12 1.74 2.37 4.56
CA ALA A 12 1.85 3.74 5.08
C ALA A 12 0.51 4.22 5.67
N VAL A 13 0.58 5.28 6.48
CA VAL A 13 -0.62 5.93 7.00
C VAL A 13 -1.28 6.71 5.86
N LEU A 14 -2.44 6.23 5.42
CA LEU A 14 -3.27 6.86 4.39
C LEU A 14 -3.92 8.14 4.93
N ARG A 15 -4.51 8.05 6.13
CA ARG A 15 -5.14 9.17 6.83
C ARG A 15 -5.27 8.88 8.32
N ARG A 16 -5.69 9.88 9.10
CA ARG A 16 -6.10 9.72 10.50
C ARG A 16 -7.56 10.10 10.66
N LEU A 17 -8.27 9.39 11.54
CA LEU A 17 -9.61 9.77 11.97
C LEU A 17 -9.53 10.99 12.92
N GLY A 18 -10.68 11.58 13.25
CA GLY A 18 -10.74 12.77 14.11
C GLY A 18 -10.21 12.55 15.53
N ASP A 19 -10.15 11.30 15.98
CA ASP A 19 -9.57 10.87 17.26
C ASP A 19 -8.06 10.56 17.18
N GLY A 20 -7.44 10.73 16.00
CA GLY A 20 -6.03 10.42 15.76
C GLY A 20 -5.75 8.97 15.34
N THR A 21 -6.76 8.09 15.35
CA THR A 21 -6.63 6.69 14.95
C THR A 21 -6.10 6.61 13.51
N PRO A 22 -4.96 5.92 13.26
CA PRO A 22 -4.40 5.79 11.93
C PRO A 22 -5.22 4.82 11.09
N ILE A 23 -5.42 5.19 9.83
CA ILE A 23 -5.93 4.34 8.77
C ILE A 23 -4.78 4.11 7.80
N TYR A 24 -4.49 2.84 7.53
CA TYR A 24 -3.38 2.42 6.70
C TYR A 24 -3.84 2.12 5.27
N GLY A 25 -2.90 2.20 4.35
CA GLY A 25 -3.05 1.78 2.96
C GLY A 25 -1.71 1.23 2.45
N VAL A 26 -1.71 0.74 1.23
CA VAL A 26 -0.50 0.27 0.55
C VAL A 26 -0.15 1.26 -0.57
N LEU A 27 1.09 1.70 -0.62
CA LEU A 27 1.65 2.45 -1.74
C LEU A 27 2.13 1.47 -2.81
N ASN A 28 1.80 1.76 -4.05
CA ASN A 28 2.41 1.16 -5.22
C ASN A 28 3.89 1.60 -5.32
N PRO A 29 4.71 0.85 -6.08
CA PRO A 29 6.09 1.24 -6.42
C PRO A 29 6.29 2.61 -7.06
N ASP A 30 5.26 3.15 -7.73
CA ASP A 30 5.26 4.49 -8.31
C ASP A 30 4.94 5.60 -7.29
N GLY A 31 4.59 5.22 -6.06
CA GLY A 31 4.24 6.14 -4.99
C GLY A 31 2.76 6.51 -4.92
N GLU A 32 1.90 5.99 -5.81
CA GLU A 32 0.45 6.15 -5.69
C GLU A 32 -0.16 5.15 -4.71
N TRP A 33 -1.34 5.47 -4.17
CA TRP A 33 -2.06 4.52 -3.32
C TRP A 33 -2.65 3.39 -4.16
N ARG A 34 -2.50 2.16 -3.67
CA ARG A 34 -3.20 1.00 -4.19
C ARG A 34 -4.70 1.25 -4.10
N GLN A 35 -5.40 1.01 -5.20
CA GLN A 35 -6.85 1.21 -5.28
C GLN A 35 -7.62 -0.12 -5.27
N TRP A 36 -8.75 -0.12 -4.57
CA TRP A 36 -9.79 -1.14 -4.59
C TRP A 36 -11.13 -0.49 -4.95
N MET A 37 -11.78 -0.96 -6.01
CA MET A 37 -13.05 -0.39 -6.51
C MET A 37 -13.03 1.13 -6.74
N GLY A 38 -11.89 1.67 -7.22
CA GLY A 38 -11.74 3.09 -7.55
C GLY A 38 -11.49 4.02 -6.35
N ALA A 39 -11.27 3.47 -5.15
CA ALA A 39 -10.85 4.22 -3.97
C ALA A 39 -9.56 3.58 -3.40
N PRO A 40 -8.74 4.29 -2.60
CA PRO A 40 -7.61 3.68 -1.91
C PRO A 40 -8.04 2.46 -1.11
N ALA A 41 -7.24 1.38 -1.15
CA ALA A 41 -7.40 0.23 -0.28
C ALA A 41 -7.15 0.67 1.17
N ILE A 42 -8.10 0.34 2.06
CA ILE A 42 -8.09 0.81 3.45
C ILE A 42 -7.90 -0.38 4.39
N HIS A 43 -6.93 -0.23 5.29
CA HIS A 43 -6.70 -1.16 6.40
C HIS A 43 -6.81 -0.40 7.73
N VAL A 44 -7.65 -0.92 8.63
CA VAL A 44 -7.78 -0.38 9.99
C VAL A 44 -6.60 -0.83 10.87
N CYS A 45 -5.98 -1.97 10.53
CA CYS A 45 -4.81 -2.50 11.20
C CYS A 45 -3.57 -2.38 10.31
N GLN A 46 -2.43 -1.93 10.86
CA GLN A 46 -1.17 -1.85 10.12
C GLN A 46 -0.71 -3.23 9.63
N GLU A 47 -0.89 -4.27 10.45
CA GLU A 47 -0.48 -5.63 10.09
C GLU A 47 -1.18 -6.14 8.84
N ALA A 48 -2.44 -5.74 8.61
CA ALA A 48 -3.17 -6.10 7.40
C ALA A 48 -2.60 -5.40 6.15
N ALA A 49 -2.24 -4.10 6.26
CA ALA A 49 -1.57 -3.38 5.17
C ALA A 49 -0.19 -3.97 4.85
N ARG A 50 0.55 -4.36 5.89
CA ARG A 50 1.87 -5.01 5.75
C ARG A 50 1.76 -6.43 5.18
N ALA A 51 0.72 -7.17 5.52
CA ALA A 51 0.49 -8.48 4.90
C ALA A 51 0.20 -8.33 3.39
N GLU A 52 -0.61 -7.33 3.02
CA GLU A 52 -0.91 -7.04 1.62
C GLU A 52 0.32 -6.54 0.85
N ASP A 53 1.13 -5.62 1.40
CA ASP A 53 2.34 -5.16 0.70
C ASP A 53 3.34 -6.30 0.46
N ALA A 54 3.49 -7.23 1.41
CA ALA A 54 4.37 -8.38 1.31
C ALA A 54 3.87 -9.36 0.25
N GLU A 55 2.56 -9.64 0.24
CA GLU A 55 1.92 -10.48 -0.77
C GLU A 55 2.09 -9.88 -2.17
N LEU A 56 1.83 -8.58 -2.33
CA LEU A 56 2.00 -7.88 -3.61
C LEU A 56 3.47 -7.89 -4.06
N ASN A 57 4.41 -7.62 -3.16
CA ASN A 57 5.84 -7.72 -3.47
C ASN A 57 6.23 -9.14 -3.90
N GLN A 58 5.69 -10.17 -3.26
CA GLN A 58 5.93 -11.56 -3.64
C GLN A 58 5.33 -11.90 -5.01
N ILE A 59 4.07 -11.53 -5.26
CA ILE A 59 3.37 -11.76 -6.54
C ILE A 59 4.11 -11.10 -7.71
N HIS A 60 4.63 -9.88 -7.49
CA HIS A 60 5.32 -9.11 -8.51
C HIS A 60 6.84 -9.37 -8.56
N GLY A 61 7.38 -10.25 -7.71
CA GLY A 61 8.81 -10.55 -7.68
C GLY A 61 9.69 -9.36 -7.28
N LEU A 62 9.16 -8.43 -6.48
CA LEU A 62 9.81 -7.20 -6.02
C LEU A 62 10.47 -7.32 -4.64
N VAL A 63 10.55 -8.54 -4.11
CA VAL A 63 11.30 -8.82 -2.88
C VAL A 63 12.78 -8.45 -3.06
N PRO A 64 13.47 -7.96 -2.02
CA PRO A 64 14.93 -7.87 -2.03
C PRO A 64 15.59 -9.22 -2.31
#